data_AF-A0AAT9IW39-F1
#
_entry.id   AF-A0AAT9IW39-F1
#
_cell.length_a   1.000
_cell.length_b   1.000
_cell.length_c   1.000
_cell.angle_alpha   90.00
_cell.angle_beta   90.00
_cell.angle_gamma   90.00
#
_symmetry.space_group_name_H-M   'P 1'
#
loop_
_entity.id
_entity.type
_entity.pdbx_description
1 polymer ?
#
loop_
_entity_poly.entity_id
_entity_poly.type
_entity_poly.pdbx_seq_one_letter_code
_entity_poly.pdbx_strand_id
1 'polypeptide(L)'
;MISGLASQTNLMALNATIEAARAAEAGKGFAVVASEVKALAGQTAKAMTEISAKIEQIQKATVRAVGVIQGITNTIQEINSTSTAIASAVEQQNSTTQEIVQAVNQASAGTSEVTANITGVAQAAEQTGGDSPPFSKLQVEGFR
;
A
#
# COMPACT_ATOMS: atom_id res chain seq x y z
N MET A 1 9.58 -29.94 -31.20
CA MET A 1 10.21 -29.85 -32.54
C MET A 1 11.70 -30.18 -32.50
N ILE A 2 12.55 -29.42 -31.79
CA ILE A 2 14.02 -29.64 -31.84
C ILE A 2 14.46 -30.98 -31.22
N SER A 3 13.84 -31.45 -30.12
CA SER A 3 14.09 -32.81 -29.60
C SER A 3 13.71 -33.92 -30.59
N GLY A 4 12.66 -33.70 -31.38
CA GLY A 4 12.22 -34.61 -32.45
C GLY A 4 13.22 -34.69 -33.59
N LEU A 5 13.82 -33.55 -33.98
CA LEU A 5 14.91 -33.51 -34.97
C LEU A 5 16.14 -34.26 -34.47
N ALA A 6 16.54 -34.08 -33.21
CA ALA A 6 17.67 -34.81 -32.63
C ALA A 6 17.42 -36.34 -32.60
N SER A 7 16.19 -36.76 -32.28
CA SER A 7 15.78 -38.17 -32.32
C SER A 7 15.81 -38.74 -33.74
N GLN A 8 15.31 -37.99 -34.72
CA GLN A 8 15.32 -38.37 -36.13
C GLN A 8 16.74 -38.47 -36.69
N THR A 9 17.62 -37.51 -36.38
CA THR A 9 19.04 -37.55 -36.76
C THR A 9 19.76 -38.74 -36.14
N ASN A 10 19.45 -39.07 -34.87
CA ASN A 10 19.98 -40.28 -34.22
C ASN A 10 19.50 -41.58 -34.89
N LEU A 11 18.24 -41.63 -35.35
CA LEU A 11 17.70 -42.75 -36.13
C LEU A 11 18.35 -42.87 -37.52
N MET A 12 18.58 -41.75 -38.21
CA MET A 12 19.28 -41.75 -39.50
C MET A 12 20.74 -42.18 -39.36
N ALA A 13 21.43 -41.72 -38.32
CA ALA A 13 22.80 -42.12 -38.00
C ALA A 13 22.89 -43.61 -37.65
N LEU A 14 21.89 -44.16 -36.96
CA LEU A 14 21.79 -45.60 -36.70
C LEU A 14 21.64 -46.40 -38.00
N ASN A 15 20.76 -45.99 -38.91
CA ASN A 15 20.60 -46.63 -40.21
C ASN A 15 21.89 -46.56 -41.05
N ALA A 16 22.60 -45.43 -41.02
CA ALA A 16 23.90 -45.29 -41.68
C ALA A 16 24.97 -46.22 -41.08
N THR A 17 24.94 -46.44 -39.75
CA THR A 17 25.84 -47.38 -39.06
C THR A 17 25.57 -48.83 -39.49
N ILE A 18 24.29 -49.20 -39.66
CA ILE A 18 23.88 -50.52 -40.14
C ILE A 18 24.38 -50.76 -41.58
N GLU A 19 24.19 -49.77 -42.46
CA GLU A 19 24.60 -49.91 -43.86
C GLU A 19 26.13 -49.89 -44.02
N ALA A 20 26.84 -49.13 -43.18
CA ALA A 20 28.29 -49.15 -43.11
C ALA A 20 28.84 -50.52 -42.67
N ALA A 21 28.19 -51.20 -41.72
CA ALA A 21 28.54 -52.56 -41.32
C ALA A 21 28.34 -53.58 -42.45
N ARG A 22 27.33 -53.35 -43.30
CA ARG A 22 27.01 -54.19 -44.46
C ARG A 22 28.04 -54.09 -45.59
N ALA A 23 28.69 -52.93 -45.71
CA ALA A 23 29.76 -52.67 -46.70
C ALA A 23 31.15 -53.17 -46.27
N ALA A 24 31.28 -53.81 -45.11
CA ALA A 24 32.53 -54.37 -44.56
C ALA A 24 33.71 -53.36 -44.59
N GLU A 25 34.84 -53.70 -45.21
CA GLU A 25 36.04 -52.82 -45.25
C GLU A 25 35.80 -51.48 -45.94
N ALA A 26 34.94 -51.43 -46.97
CA ALA A 26 34.61 -50.19 -47.68
C ALA A 26 33.75 -49.23 -46.84
N GLY A 27 33.09 -49.73 -45.77
CA GLY A 27 32.19 -48.96 -44.92
C GLY A 27 32.84 -48.32 -43.69
N LYS A 28 34.11 -48.60 -43.37
CA LYS A 28 34.75 -48.15 -42.12
C LYS A 28 34.73 -46.63 -41.94
N GLY A 29 35.01 -45.86 -42.99
CA GLY A 29 34.94 -44.39 -42.93
C GLY A 29 33.52 -43.86 -42.68
N PHE A 30 32.52 -44.48 -43.33
CA PHE A 30 31.11 -44.15 -43.10
C PHE A 30 30.63 -44.52 -41.69
N ALA A 31 31.15 -45.60 -41.11
CA ALA A 31 30.84 -46.00 -39.74
C ALA A 31 31.34 -44.97 -38.71
N VAL A 32 32.52 -44.38 -38.91
CA VAL A 32 33.06 -43.33 -38.04
C VAL A 32 32.18 -42.08 -38.10
N VAL A 33 31.86 -41.61 -39.31
CA VAL A 33 30.99 -40.43 -39.51
C VAL A 33 29.60 -40.67 -38.91
N ALA A 34 29.02 -41.86 -39.10
CA ALA A 34 27.73 -42.21 -38.52
C ALA A 34 27.75 -42.19 -36.98
N SER A 35 28.84 -42.68 -36.37
CA SER A 35 29.04 -42.64 -34.92
C SER A 35 29.17 -41.20 -34.39
N GLU A 36 29.91 -40.34 -35.09
CA GLU A 36 30.06 -38.91 -34.72
C GLU A 36 28.73 -38.15 -34.83
N VAL A 37 27.96 -38.37 -35.90
CA VAL A 37 26.62 -37.78 -36.07
C VAL A 37 25.68 -38.24 -34.95
N LYS A 38 25.74 -39.53 -34.58
CA LYS A 38 24.97 -40.08 -33.46
C LYS A 38 25.34 -39.42 -32.13
N ALA A 39 26.63 -39.27 -31.86
CA ALA A 39 27.11 -38.62 -30.65
C ALA A 39 26.69 -37.14 -30.57
N LEU A 40 26.81 -36.41 -31.68
CA LEU A 40 26.41 -35.01 -31.78
C LEU A 40 24.89 -34.84 -31.58
N ALA A 41 24.08 -35.70 -32.22
CA ALA A 41 22.63 -35.71 -32.02
C ALA A 41 22.24 -35.96 -30.55
N GLY A 42 22.95 -36.86 -29.87
CA GLY A 42 22.78 -37.11 -28.43
C GLY A 42 23.13 -35.88 -27.57
N GLN A 43 24.25 -35.20 -27.86
CA GLN A 43 24.63 -33.96 -27.18
C GLN A 43 23.61 -32.85 -27.41
N THR A 44 23.10 -32.68 -28.63
CA THR A 44 22.04 -31.71 -28.95
C THR A 44 20.76 -32.01 -28.17
N ALA A 45 20.34 -33.28 -28.10
CA ALA A 45 19.15 -33.67 -27.34
C ALA A 45 19.29 -33.34 -25.83
N LYS A 46 20.46 -33.61 -25.26
CA LYS A 46 20.76 -33.28 -23.86
C LYS A 46 20.73 -31.76 -23.62
N ALA A 47 21.43 -30.99 -24.45
CA ALA A 47 21.45 -29.53 -24.34
C ALA A 47 20.03 -28.93 -24.47
N MET A 48 19.21 -29.46 -25.38
CA MET A 48 17.81 -29.04 -25.52
C MET A 48 16.98 -29.33 -24.27
N THR A 49 17.20 -30.47 -23.62
CA THR A 49 16.52 -30.83 -22.36
C THR A 49 16.89 -29.84 -21.24
N GLU A 50 18.17 -29.50 -21.13
CA GLU A 50 18.65 -28.50 -20.16
C GLU A 50 18.09 -27.10 -20.45
N ILE A 51 18.03 -26.69 -21.73
CA ILE A 51 17.42 -25.41 -22.13
C ILE A 51 15.93 -25.39 -21.77
N SER A 52 15.18 -26.46 -22.05
CA SER A 52 13.77 -26.56 -21.68
C SER A 52 13.56 -26.43 -20.17
N ALA A 53 14.38 -27.11 -19.37
CA ALA A 53 14.32 -26.98 -17.91
C ALA A 53 14.62 -25.54 -17.44
N LYS A 54 15.60 -24.86 -18.04
CA LYS A 54 15.90 -23.44 -17.74
C LYS A 54 14.74 -22.52 -18.12
N ILE A 55 14.11 -22.75 -19.27
CA ILE A 55 12.94 -21.98 -19.71
C ILE A 55 11.79 -22.15 -18.73
N GLU A 56 11.50 -23.37 -18.26
CA GLU A 56 10.47 -23.58 -17.23
C GLU A 56 10.78 -22.85 -15.93
N GLN A 57 12.05 -22.85 -15.49
CA GLN A 57 12.46 -22.11 -14.29
C GLN A 57 12.27 -20.60 -14.47
N ILE A 58 12.65 -20.06 -15.62
CA ILE A 58 12.45 -18.64 -15.96
C ILE A 58 10.97 -18.30 -15.96
N GLN A 59 10.13 -19.10 -16.64
CA GLN A 59 8.68 -18.89 -16.66
C GLN A 59 8.08 -18.91 -15.25
N LYS A 60 8.46 -19.88 -14.41
CA LYS A 60 8.03 -19.94 -13.00
C LYS A 60 8.48 -18.71 -12.22
N ALA A 61 9.71 -18.23 -12.43
CA ALA A 61 10.20 -17.02 -11.77
C ALA A 61 9.42 -15.78 -12.21
N THR A 62 9.12 -15.64 -13.51
CA THR A 62 8.30 -14.56 -14.05
C THR A 62 6.90 -14.56 -13.46
N VAL A 63 6.23 -15.72 -13.39
CA VAL A 63 4.89 -15.83 -12.78
C VAL A 63 4.91 -15.42 -11.31
N ARG A 64 5.93 -15.84 -10.54
CA ARG A 64 6.10 -15.38 -9.15
C ARG A 64 6.30 -13.88 -9.06
N ALA A 65 7.14 -13.30 -9.93
CA ALA A 65 7.39 -11.86 -9.95
C ALA A 65 6.10 -11.07 -10.22
N VAL A 66 5.28 -11.51 -11.18
CA VAL A 66 3.97 -10.91 -11.45
C VAL A 66 3.05 -10.99 -10.23
N GLY A 67 3.01 -12.14 -9.54
CA GLY A 67 2.22 -12.29 -8.30
C GLY A 67 2.66 -11.34 -7.19
N VAL A 68 3.97 -11.14 -7.02
CA VAL A 68 4.51 -10.17 -6.06
C VAL A 68 4.13 -8.74 -6.44
N ILE A 69 4.25 -8.38 -7.72
CA ILE A 69 3.86 -7.05 -8.22
C ILE A 69 2.37 -6.80 -7.95
N GLN A 70 1.50 -7.79 -8.18
CA GLN A 70 0.07 -7.67 -7.87
C GLN A 70 -0.17 -7.41 -6.37
N GLY A 71 0.58 -8.09 -5.50
CA GLY A 71 0.53 -7.83 -4.05
C GLY A 71 0.91 -6.39 -3.70
N ILE A 72 2.00 -5.88 -4.30
CA ILE A 72 2.43 -4.48 -4.13
C ILE A 72 1.34 -3.51 -4.60
N THR A 73 0.72 -3.76 -5.75
CA THR A 73 -0.38 -2.94 -6.27
C THR A 73 -1.55 -2.86 -5.29
N ASN A 74 -1.93 -3.99 -4.68
CA ASN A 74 -3.01 -4.02 -3.69
C ASN A 74 -2.66 -3.19 -2.45
N THR A 75 -1.44 -3.32 -1.93
CA THR A 75 -0.98 -2.52 -0.79
C THR A 75 -1.00 -1.02 -1.09
N ILE A 76 -0.61 -0.61 -2.31
CA ILE A 76 -0.70 0.80 -2.72
C ILE A 76 -2.14 1.29 -2.76
N GLN A 77 -3.10 0.46 -3.18
CA GLN A 77 -4.52 0.81 -3.17
C GLN A 77 -5.04 1.00 -1.73
N GLU A 78 -4.64 0.15 -0.80
CA GLU A 78 -5.00 0.28 0.62
C GLU A 78 -4.42 1.57 1.23
N ILE A 79 -3.17 1.90 0.90
CA ILE A 79 -2.53 3.16 1.31
C ILE A 79 -3.33 4.35 0.79
N ASN A 80 -3.69 4.36 -0.50
CA ASN A 80 -4.48 5.45 -1.09
C ASN A 80 -5.84 5.62 -0.39
N SER A 81 -6.55 4.51 -0.14
CA SER A 81 -7.83 4.54 0.57
C SER A 81 -7.68 5.12 1.98
N THR A 82 -6.62 4.71 2.70
CA THR A 82 -6.31 5.21 4.04
C THR A 82 -5.97 6.71 4.01
N SER A 83 -5.16 7.15 3.05
CA SER A 83 -4.81 8.57 2.88
C SER A 83 -6.04 9.43 2.59
N THR A 84 -6.98 8.95 1.77
CA THR A 84 -8.25 9.64 1.54
C THR A 84 -9.07 9.75 2.83
N ALA A 85 -9.19 8.67 3.61
CA ALA A 85 -9.90 8.70 4.89
C ALA A 85 -9.26 9.68 5.88
N ILE A 86 -7.92 9.71 5.94
CA ILE A 86 -7.17 10.68 6.77
C ILE A 86 -7.46 12.11 6.31
N ALA A 87 -7.43 12.38 5.00
CA ALA A 87 -7.71 13.72 4.48
C ALA A 87 -9.12 14.20 4.88
N SER A 88 -10.14 13.35 4.74
CA SER A 88 -11.50 13.67 5.19
C SER A 88 -11.60 13.88 6.70
N ALA A 89 -10.90 13.07 7.50
CA ALA A 89 -10.86 13.25 8.95
C ALA A 89 -10.21 14.58 9.35
N VAL A 90 -9.13 14.97 8.66
CA VAL A 90 -8.45 16.27 8.88
C VAL A 90 -9.35 17.44 8.51
N GLU A 91 -10.10 17.36 7.41
CA GLU A 91 -11.09 18.39 7.04
C GLU A 91 -12.18 18.54 8.10
N GLN A 92 -12.72 17.42 8.61
CA GLN A 92 -13.71 17.43 9.68
C GLN A 92 -13.15 18.03 10.98
N GLN A 93 -11.90 17.67 11.33
CA GLN A 93 -11.22 18.22 12.50
C GLN A 93 -11.03 19.74 12.37
N ASN A 94 -10.70 20.23 11.17
CA ASN A 94 -10.57 21.66 10.91
C ASN A 94 -11.92 22.41 11.08
N SER A 95 -13.02 21.85 10.57
CA SER A 95 -14.37 22.39 10.80
C SER A 95 -14.70 22.45 12.28
N THR A 96 -14.45 21.35 13.01
CA THR A 96 -14.70 21.27 14.46
C THR A 96 -13.88 22.30 15.23
N THR A 97 -12.63 22.53 14.82
CA THR A 97 -11.75 23.53 15.44
C THR A 97 -12.30 24.95 15.25
N GLN A 98 -12.88 25.25 14.08
CA GLN A 98 -13.52 26.54 13.84
C GLN A 98 -14.78 26.74 14.69
N GLU A 99 -15.59 25.69 14.86
CA GLU A 99 -16.74 25.71 15.76
C GLU A 99 -16.33 25.95 17.22
N ILE A 100 -15.25 25.30 17.67
CA ILE A 100 -14.68 25.52 19.02
C ILE A 100 -14.27 26.99 19.18
N VAL A 101 -13.58 27.57 18.20
CA VAL A 101 -13.18 28.99 18.26
C VAL A 101 -14.39 29.91 18.37
N GLN A 102 -15.46 29.64 17.60
CA GLN A 102 -16.70 30.41 17.70
C GLN A 102 -17.35 30.28 19.08
N ALA A 103 -17.45 29.05 19.61
CA ALA A 103 -18.01 28.79 20.93
C ALA A 103 -17.23 29.50 22.05
N VAL A 104 -15.89 29.49 21.97
CA VAL A 104 -15.01 30.18 22.92
C VAL A 104 -15.22 31.70 22.86
N ASN A 105 -15.29 32.28 21.67
CA ASN A 105 -15.55 33.72 21.50
C ASN A 105 -16.91 34.10 22.08
N GLN A 106 -17.95 33.29 21.85
CA GLN A 106 -19.29 33.55 22.38
C GLN A 106 -19.33 33.42 23.91
N ALA A 107 -18.68 32.39 24.48
CA ALA A 107 -18.55 32.23 25.93
C ALA A 107 -17.79 33.40 26.58
N SER A 108 -16.72 33.88 25.94
CA SER A 108 -15.97 35.04 26.40
C SER A 108 -16.82 36.31 26.38
N ALA A 109 -17.58 36.55 25.31
CA ALA A 109 -18.49 37.69 25.21
C ALA A 109 -19.58 37.63 26.30
N GLY A 110 -20.19 36.46 26.50
CA GLY A 110 -21.18 36.26 27.56
C GLY A 110 -20.60 36.47 28.96
N THR A 111 -19.36 36.06 29.20
CA THR A 111 -18.67 36.30 30.49
C THR A 111 -18.44 37.79 30.74
N SER A 112 -18.07 38.56 29.71
CA SER A 112 -17.94 40.02 29.79
C SER A 112 -19.28 40.70 30.09
N GLU A 113 -20.36 40.26 29.45
CA GLU A 113 -21.71 40.77 29.70
C GLU A 113 -22.16 40.50 31.14
N VAL A 114 -21.95 39.28 31.64
CA VAL A 114 -22.24 38.91 33.05
C VAL A 114 -21.44 39.80 34.01
N THR A 115 -20.16 40.06 33.72
CA THR A 115 -19.31 40.93 34.54
C THR A 115 -19.85 42.36 34.59
N ALA A 116 -20.29 42.90 33.46
CA ALA A 116 -20.91 44.23 33.38
C ALA A 116 -22.22 44.28 34.19
N ASN A 117 -23.08 43.25 34.05
CA ASN A 117 -24.33 43.14 34.80
C ASN A 117 -24.08 43.08 36.32
N ILE A 118 -23.09 42.30 36.76
CA ILE A 118 -22.70 42.23 38.19
C ILE A 118 -22.20 43.58 38.70
N THR A 119 -21.43 44.31 37.90
CA THR A 119 -20.97 45.66 38.26
C THR A 119 -22.17 46.62 38.43
N GLY A 120 -23.14 46.56 37.52
CA GLY A 120 -24.37 47.35 37.62
C GLY A 120 -25.21 46.99 38.84
N VAL A 121 -25.36 45.70 39.16
CA VAL A 121 -26.05 45.23 40.37
C VAL A 121 -25.36 45.72 41.64
N ALA A 122 -24.03 45.66 41.70
CA ALA A 122 -23.26 46.16 42.83
C ALA A 122 -23.49 47.67 43.05
N GLN A 123 -23.45 48.46 41.97
CA GLN A 123 -23.69 49.90 42.03
C GLN A 123 -25.12 50.24 42.49
N ALA A 124 -26.14 49.51 42.02
CA ALA A 124 -27.52 49.70 42.45
C ALA A 124 -27.74 49.34 43.93
N ALA A 125 -27.06 48.28 44.41
CA ALA A 125 -27.07 47.90 45.81
C ALA A 125 -26.43 48.99 46.71
N GLU A 126 -25.31 49.58 46.28
CA GLU A 126 -24.67 50.70 46.98
C GLU A 126 -25.58 51.93 47.06
N GLN A 127 -26.24 52.30 45.96
CA GLN A 127 -27.19 53.42 45.95
C GLN A 127 -28.35 53.20 46.92
N THR A 128 -28.90 51.98 46.95
CA THR A 128 -29.99 51.61 47.87
C THR A 128 -29.54 51.64 49.33
N GLY A 129 -28.31 51.22 49.60
CA GLY A 129 -27.70 51.29 50.94
C GLY A 129 -27.38 52.72 51.39
N GLY A 130 -26.97 53.59 50.46
CA GLY A 130 -26.69 55.01 50.72
C GLY A 130 -27.93 55.87 50.92
N ASP A 131 -29.02 55.54 50.21
CA ASP A 131 -30.33 56.22 50.35
C ASP A 131 -31.14 55.74 51.55
N SER A 132 -30.71 54.66 52.24
CA SER A 132 -31.33 54.24 53.49
C SER A 132 -30.97 55.23 54.61
N PRO A 133 -31.91 56.08 55.09
CA PRO A 133 -31.59 57.07 56.09
C PRO A 133 -31.17 56.38 57.39
N PRO A 134 -30.18 56.91 58.13
CA PRO A 134 -29.81 56.32 59.40
C PRO A 134 -31.02 56.36 60.34
N PHE A 135 -31.36 55.20 60.93
CA PHE A 135 -32.43 55.04 61.93
C PHE A 135 -32.28 56.01 63.14
N SER A 136 -31.12 56.66 63.30
CA SER A 136 -30.87 57.65 64.36
C SER A 136 -31.66 58.95 64.24
N LYS A 137 -32.21 59.31 63.06
CA LYS A 137 -33.05 60.51 62.92
C LYS A 137 -34.54 60.30 63.24
N LEU A 138 -35.01 59.06 63.37
CA LEU A 138 -36.43 58.74 63.58
C LEU A 138 -36.85 58.62 65.06
N GLN A 139 -35.92 58.68 66.03
CA GLN A 139 -36.25 58.56 67.46
C GLN A 139 -36.27 59.87 68.26
N VAL A 140 -35.88 61.01 67.69
CA VAL A 140 -35.75 62.26 68.47
C VAL A 140 -36.97 63.20 68.35
N GLU A 141 -37.88 62.98 67.41
CA GLU A 141 -39.09 63.82 67.25
C GLU A 141 -40.37 63.24 67.89
N GLY A 142 -40.30 62.04 68.50
CA GLY A 142 -41.47 61.34 69.06
C GLY A 142 -41.77 61.57 70.55
N PHE A 143 -41.01 62.42 71.25
CA PHE A 143 -41.18 62.67 72.69
C PHE A 143 -41.06 64.17 73.05
N ARG A 144 -41.96 65.00 72.53
CA ARG A 144 -42.25 66.33 73.09
C ARG A 144 -43.74 66.49 73.31
#